data_AF-A0A258GQP0-F1
#
_entry.id   AF-A0A258GQP0-F1
#
_cell.length_a   1.000
_cell.length_b   1.000
_cell.length_c   1.000
_cell.angle_alpha   90.00
_cell.angle_beta   90.00
_cell.angle_gamma   90.00
#
_symmetry.space_group_name_H-M   'P 1'
#
loop_
_entity.id
_entity.type
_entity.pdbx_description
1 polymer ?
#
loop_
_entity_poly.entity_id
_entity_poly.type
_entity_poly.pdbx_seq_one_letter_code
_entity_poly.pdbx_strand_id
1 'polypeptide(L)'
;MVAALEVCAGFFRPGALDRLKAIPMLVATATEDAIVDPTAGARLAALLPAAQHLPVQGAAHEIFMETDARRAIWFKGFDALCEKEQV
;
A
#
# COMPACT_ATOMS: atom_id res chain seq x y z
N MET A 1 -16.39 18.62 -6.11
CA MET A 1 -15.65 17.44 -6.58
C MET A 1 -14.25 17.77 -7.13
N VAL A 2 -14.01 18.97 -7.70
CA VAL A 2 -12.69 19.40 -8.23
C VAL A 2 -11.59 19.41 -7.16
N ALA A 3 -11.84 19.99 -5.98
CA ALA A 3 -10.82 20.10 -4.93
C ALA A 3 -10.28 18.75 -4.42
N ALA A 4 -11.11 17.70 -4.33
CA ALA A 4 -10.66 16.37 -3.90
C ALA A 4 -9.73 15.71 -4.92
N LEU A 5 -10.05 15.86 -6.22
CA LEU A 5 -9.22 15.34 -7.29
C LEU A 5 -7.88 16.08 -7.38
N GLU A 6 -7.88 17.40 -7.15
CA GLU A 6 -6.66 18.21 -7.10
C GLU A 6 -5.73 17.81 -5.95
N VAL A 7 -6.29 17.49 -4.77
CA VAL A 7 -5.52 16.96 -3.64
C VAL A 7 -4.87 15.63 -4.01
N CYS A 8 -5.63 14.69 -4.59
CA CYS A 8 -5.08 13.41 -5.04
C CYS A 8 -3.98 13.58 -6.10
N ALA A 9 -4.16 14.50 -7.05
CA ALA A 9 -3.14 14.84 -8.03
C ALA A 9 -1.87 15.45 -7.39
N GLY A 10 -2.03 16.17 -6.27
CA GLY A 10 -0.94 16.73 -5.48
C GLY A 10 0.06 15.69 -4.98
N PHE A 11 -0.39 14.48 -4.62
CA PHE A 11 0.48 13.40 -4.13
C PHE A 11 1.49 12.90 -5.17
N PHE A 12 1.24 13.13 -6.46
CA PHE A 12 2.10 12.69 -7.55
C PHE A 12 2.95 13.82 -8.15
N ARG A 13 2.92 15.03 -7.56
CA ARG A 13 3.83 16.11 -7.97
C ARG A 13 5.28 15.75 -7.60
N PRO A 14 6.28 16.20 -8.38
CA PRO A 14 7.68 16.02 -8.03
C PRO A 14 7.98 16.49 -6.59
N GLY A 15 8.62 15.65 -5.80
CA GLY A 15 9.00 15.94 -4.42
C GLY A 15 7.88 15.81 -3.37
N ALA A 16 6.62 15.58 -3.76
CA ALA A 16 5.50 15.49 -2.82
C ALA A 16 5.66 14.37 -1.77
N LEU A 17 6.36 13.29 -2.13
CA LEU A 17 6.58 12.12 -1.27
C LEU A 17 8.00 12.06 -0.68
N ASP A 18 8.84 13.08 -0.86
CA ASP A 18 10.26 13.02 -0.48
C ASP A 18 10.47 12.72 1.01
N ARG A 19 9.60 13.26 1.87
CA ARG A 19 9.65 13.03 3.33
C ARG A 19 9.31 11.59 3.73
N LEU A 20 8.65 10.84 2.85
CA LEU A 20 8.24 9.45 3.10
C LEU A 20 9.26 8.43 2.59
N LYS A 21 10.21 8.84 1.73
CA LYS A 21 11.13 7.92 1.05
C LYS A 21 11.97 7.04 1.98
N ALA A 22 12.27 7.53 3.19
CA ALA A 22 13.05 6.84 4.20
C ALA A 22 12.19 6.11 5.25
N ILE A 23 10.87 6.27 5.22
CA ILE A 23 9.97 5.66 6.20
C ILE A 23 9.66 4.22 5.74
N PRO A 24 9.95 3.20 6.56
CA PRO A 24 9.54 1.83 6.29
C PRO A 24 8.01 1.73 6.23
N MET A 25 7.49 1.15 5.16
CA MET A 25 6.05 1.03 4.94
C MET A 25 5.70 -0.29 4.27
N LEU A 26 4.58 -0.90 4.69
CA LEU A 26 3.96 -2.00 3.96
C LEU A 26 2.81 -1.44 3.13
N VAL A 27 2.91 -1.54 1.81
CA VAL A 27 1.84 -1.17 0.87
C VAL A 27 1.11 -2.45 0.47
N ALA A 28 0.03 -2.79 1.18
CA ALA A 28 -0.80 -3.93 0.83
C ALA A 28 -1.87 -3.55 -0.20
N THR A 29 -2.01 -4.35 -1.26
CA THR A 29 -3.04 -4.15 -2.30
C THR A 29 -3.89 -5.40 -2.48
N ALA A 30 -5.20 -5.23 -2.49
CA ALA A 30 -6.16 -6.24 -2.91
C ALA A 30 -6.17 -6.35 -4.43
N THR A 31 -5.97 -7.54 -5.00
CA THR A 31 -5.83 -7.68 -6.45
C THR A 31 -7.16 -7.70 -7.20
N GLU A 32 -8.27 -7.94 -6.49
CA GLU A 32 -9.64 -7.92 -7.03
C GLU A 32 -10.42 -6.70 -6.50
N ASP A 33 -9.73 -5.64 -6.07
CA ASP A 33 -10.36 -4.41 -5.60
C ASP A 33 -11.09 -3.69 -6.75
N ALA A 34 -12.39 -3.44 -6.56
CA ALA A 34 -13.25 -2.73 -7.51
C ALA A 34 -13.43 -1.23 -7.18
N ILE A 35 -12.86 -0.77 -6.07
CA ILE A 35 -12.97 0.60 -5.54
C ILE A 35 -11.64 1.34 -5.71
N VAL A 36 -10.53 0.69 -5.36
CA VAL A 36 -9.18 1.23 -5.54
C VAL A 36 -8.48 0.49 -6.67
N ASP A 37 -7.86 1.23 -7.61
CA ASP A 37 -7.08 0.65 -8.71
C ASP A 37 -6.00 -0.32 -8.17
N PRO A 38 -6.07 -1.63 -8.47
CA PRO A 38 -5.12 -2.62 -7.96
C PRO A 38 -3.67 -2.35 -8.37
N THR A 39 -3.43 -1.53 -9.41
CA THR A 39 -2.09 -1.14 -9.86
C THR A 39 -1.50 0.04 -9.06
N ALA A 40 -2.33 0.77 -8.30
CA ALA A 40 -1.93 1.99 -7.61
C ALA A 40 -0.83 1.73 -6.56
N GLY A 41 -0.90 0.62 -5.81
CA GLY A 41 0.12 0.30 -4.81
C GLY A 41 1.48 -0.01 -5.42
N ALA A 42 1.54 -0.69 -6.57
CA ALA A 42 2.79 -0.93 -7.29
C ALA A 42 3.42 0.39 -7.77
N ARG A 43 2.58 1.30 -8.30
CA ARG A 43 3.03 2.65 -8.71
C ARG A 43 3.55 3.46 -7.53
N LEU A 44 2.89 3.39 -6.39
CA LEU A 44 3.30 4.07 -5.16
C LEU A 44 4.62 3.52 -4.62
N ALA A 45 4.78 2.19 -4.57
CA ALA A 45 5.99 1.53 -4.09
C ALA A 45 7.21 1.87 -4.97
N ALA A 46 7.03 2.02 -6.28
CA ALA A 46 8.10 2.47 -7.18
C ALA A 46 8.63 3.89 -6.85
N LEU A 47 7.84 4.72 -6.17
CA LEU A 47 8.24 6.07 -5.73
C LEU A 47 8.85 6.10 -4.32
N LEU A 48 8.70 5.02 -3.55
CA LEU A 48 9.03 4.94 -2.13
C LEU A 48 9.99 3.76 -1.90
N PRO A 49 11.32 3.98 -1.97
CA PRO A 49 12.30 2.88 -1.96
C PRO A 49 12.35 2.09 -0.64
N ALA A 50 11.92 2.68 0.47
CA ALA A 50 11.79 1.99 1.76
C ALA A 50 10.46 1.21 1.91
N ALA A 51 9.54 1.34 0.95
CA ALA A 51 8.27 0.63 1.00
C ALA A 51 8.40 -0.80 0.43
N GLN A 52 7.68 -1.72 1.05
CA GLN A 52 7.47 -3.07 0.54
C GLN A 52 6.06 -3.17 -0.03
N HIS A 53 5.94 -3.57 -1.31
CA HIS A 53 4.64 -3.84 -1.92
C HIS A 53 4.21 -5.28 -1.66
N LEU A 54 2.98 -5.47 -1.17
CA LEU A 54 2.39 -6.76 -0.87
C LEU A 54 1.04 -6.92 -1.59
N PRO A 55 1.01 -7.54 -2.77
CA PRO A 55 -0.25 -7.90 -3.42
C PRO A 55 -0.90 -9.11 -2.74
N VAL A 56 -2.06 -8.91 -2.12
CA VAL A 56 -2.88 -9.98 -1.52
C VAL A 56 -3.77 -10.58 -2.61
N GLN A 57 -3.28 -11.65 -3.21
CA GLN A 57 -3.92 -12.30 -4.36
C GLN A 57 -5.35 -12.77 -4.03
N GLY A 58 -6.27 -12.44 -4.92
CA GLY A 58 -7.69 -12.76 -4.84
C GLY A 58 -8.51 -11.88 -3.88
N ALA A 59 -7.88 -11.06 -3.03
CA ALA A 59 -8.63 -10.25 -2.07
C ALA A 59 -9.38 -9.10 -2.76
N ALA A 60 -10.59 -8.81 -2.26
CA ALA A 60 -11.36 -7.61 -2.56
C ALA A 60 -10.97 -6.46 -1.60
N HIS A 61 -11.66 -5.32 -1.73
CA HIS A 61 -11.32 -4.05 -1.08
C HIS A 61 -11.01 -4.14 0.43
N GLU A 62 -11.81 -4.90 1.18
CA GLU A 62 -11.68 -5.00 2.64
C GLU A 62 -10.85 -6.24 3.04
N ILE A 63 -9.52 -6.20 2.84
CA ILE A 63 -8.59 -7.31 3.16
C ILE A 63 -8.79 -7.88 4.57
N PHE A 64 -9.22 -7.07 5.55
CA PHE A 64 -9.46 -7.53 6.92
C PHE A 64 -10.85 -8.14 7.18
N MET A 65 -11.78 -8.00 6.25
CA MET A 65 -13.08 -8.67 6.28
C MET A 65 -13.09 -9.94 5.41
N GLU A 66 -11.99 -10.19 4.70
CA GLU A 66 -11.77 -11.37 3.88
C GLU A 66 -11.46 -12.63 4.69
N THR A 67 -11.34 -13.75 3.97
CA THR A 67 -11.00 -15.06 4.54
C THR A 67 -9.71 -15.03 5.38
N ASP A 68 -9.62 -15.94 6.35
CA ASP A 68 -8.45 -16.08 7.22
C ASP A 68 -7.15 -16.26 6.43
N ALA A 69 -7.20 -17.01 5.32
CA ALA A 69 -6.06 -17.20 4.43
C ALA A 69 -5.56 -15.88 3.82
N ARG A 70 -6.48 -14.99 3.41
CA ARG A 70 -6.14 -13.67 2.85
C ARG A 70 -5.59 -12.73 3.93
N ARG A 71 -6.21 -12.71 5.12
CA ARG A 71 -5.69 -11.93 6.26
C ARG A 71 -4.31 -12.39 6.71
N ALA A 72 -4.05 -13.70 6.71
CA ALA A 72 -2.76 -14.25 7.11
C ALA A 72 -1.61 -13.76 6.22
N ILE A 73 -1.85 -13.57 4.92
CA ILE A 73 -0.85 -12.98 4.00
C ILE A 73 -0.46 -11.57 4.46
N TRP A 74 -1.46 -10.75 4.82
CA TRP A 74 -1.21 -9.40 5.32
C TRP A 74 -0.44 -9.43 6.65
N PHE A 75 -0.91 -10.22 7.63
CA PHE A 75 -0.26 -10.29 8.95
C PHE A 75 1.20 -10.72 8.84
N LYS A 76 1.49 -11.74 8.03
CA LYS A 76 2.87 -12.18 7.79
C LYS A 76 3.75 -11.05 7.22
N GLY A 77 3.23 -10.26 6.28
CA GLY A 77 3.96 -9.12 5.72
C GLY A 77 4.17 -8.00 6.75
N PHE A 78 3.17 -7.77 7.60
CA PHE A 78 3.25 -6.78 8.67
C PHE A 78 4.25 -7.18 9.76
N ASP A 79 4.19 -8.44 10.21
CA ASP A 79 5.13 -8.98 11.19
C ASP A 79 6.58 -8.86 10.68
N ALA A 80 6.83 -9.20 9.41
CA ALA A 80 8.15 -9.05 8.79
C ALA A 80 8.64 -7.59 8.74
N LEU A 81 7.73 -6.62 8.53
CA LEU A 81 8.07 -5.20 8.62
C LEU A 81 8.45 -4.86 10.07
N CYS A 82 7.65 -5.27 11.06
CA CYS A 82 7.92 -4.98 12.46
C CYS A 82 9.23 -5.60 12.96
N GLU A 83 9.53 -6.85 12.61
CA GLU A 83 10.78 -7.53 12.98
C GLU A 83 12.01 -6.81 12.42
N LYS A 84 11.93 -6.30 11.19
CA LYS A 84 13.03 -5.56 10.56
C LYS A 84 13.31 -4.22 11.24
N GLU A 85 12.28 -3.56 11.76
CA GLU A 85 12.37 -2.23 12.37
C GLU A 85 12.48 -2.26 13.91
N GLN A 86 12.48 -3.45 14.52
CA GLN A 86 12.87 -3.63 15.91
C GLN A 86 14.39 -3.47 16.05
N VAL A 87 14.81 -2.25 16.44
CA VAL A 87 16.17 -1.91 16.91
C VAL A 87 16.35 -2.30 18.36
#